data_AF-A0AAE4FND7-F1
#
_entry.id   AF-A0AAE4FND7-F1
#
_cell.length_a   1.000
_cell.length_b   1.000
_cell.length_c   1.000
_cell.angle_alpha   90.00
_cell.angle_beta   90.00
_cell.angle_gamma   90.00
#
_symmetry.space_group_name_H-M   'P 1'
#
loop_
_entity.id
_entity.type
_entity.pdbx_description
1 polymer ?
#
loop_
_entity_poly.entity_id
_entity_poly.type
_entity_poly.pdbx_seq_one_letter_code
_entity_poly.pdbx_strand_id
1 'polypeptide(L)'
;MDNLMTKNNQNNKEYINLESIDNIDNLAELSDECLERTLNRLKNINSLRDELIKLNLNPEGLFYFNNDVYPLMYTLTSLSTTSLNLSSSASILSNAVYLKPKDSKIKDTLKLIYEINEQCEDIYNTLKYKIDTLICISKKSK
;
A
#
# COMPACT_ATOMS: atom_id res chain seq x y z
N MET A 1 21.11 16.26 6.40
CA MET A 1 19.79 15.73 6.04
C MET A 1 19.61 14.46 6.85
N ASP A 2 18.88 14.39 7.96
CA ASP A 2 17.97 15.35 8.62
C ASP A 2 18.11 15.19 10.13
N ASN A 3 18.04 16.32 10.85
CA ASN A 3 18.12 16.39 12.31
C ASN A 3 16.86 15.79 12.94
N LEU A 4 16.98 14.59 13.53
CA LEU A 4 16.02 14.08 14.49
C LEU A 4 16.16 14.87 15.80
N MET A 5 15.40 15.97 15.90
CA MET A 5 15.12 16.63 17.17
C MET A 5 14.29 15.69 18.05
N THR A 6 14.95 14.91 18.89
CA THR A 6 14.36 14.32 20.10
C THR A 6 13.93 15.47 21.01
N LYS A 7 12.68 15.93 20.85
CA LYS A 7 12.02 16.81 21.81
C LYS A 7 11.75 15.97 23.07
N ASN A 8 12.66 16.10 24.04
CA ASN A 8 12.50 15.56 25.38
C ASN A 8 11.14 16.01 25.93
N ASN A 9 10.28 15.02 26.14
CA ASN A 9 8.98 15.22 26.77
C ASN A 9 9.24 15.33 28.28
N GLN A 10 9.61 16.53 28.73
CA GLN A 10 9.67 16.86 30.14
C GLN A 10 8.24 16.81 30.69
N ASN A 11 7.89 15.67 31.30
CA ASN A 11 6.72 15.53 32.15
C ASN A 11 6.90 16.42 33.38
N ASN A 12 6.65 17.73 33.22
CA ASN A 12 6.52 18.64 34.36
C ASN A 12 5.18 18.33 35.03
N LYS A 13 5.20 17.42 36.00
CA LYS A 13 4.17 17.33 37.03
C LYS A 13 4.35 18.49 37.99
N GLU A 14 3.99 19.69 37.56
CA GLU A 14 3.59 20.73 38.49
C GLU A 14 2.23 20.33 39.04
N TYR A 15 2.25 19.84 40.27
CA TYR A 15 1.06 19.69 41.08
C TYR A 15 0.52 21.10 41.35
N ILE A 16 -0.76 21.29 41.06
CA ILE A 16 -1.48 22.52 41.37
C ILE A 16 -1.35 22.75 42.88
N ASN A 17 -0.65 23.82 43.28
CA ASN A 17 -0.53 24.17 44.68
C ASN A 17 -1.82 24.87 45.11
N LEU A 18 -2.69 24.13 45.81
CA LEU A 18 -3.99 24.62 46.27
C LEU A 18 -3.89 25.66 47.42
N GLU A 19 -2.70 25.89 47.97
CA GLU A 19 -2.45 26.83 49.07
C GLU A 19 -2.40 28.31 48.65
N SER A 20 -2.45 28.65 47.36
CA SER A 20 -2.30 30.04 46.85
C SER A 20 -3.58 30.68 46.30
N ILE A 21 -4.75 30.11 46.59
CA ILE A 21 -6.04 30.64 46.11
C ILE A 21 -6.57 31.67 47.10
N ASP A 22 -6.03 32.88 47.03
CA ASP A 22 -6.46 33.99 47.91
C ASP A 22 -7.61 34.82 47.34
N ASN A 23 -8.01 34.62 46.07
CA ASN A 23 -9.14 35.34 45.47
C ASN A 23 -9.74 34.65 44.23
N ILE A 24 -10.96 35.03 43.85
CA ILE A 24 -11.74 34.45 42.74
C ILE A 24 -11.01 34.55 41.39
N ASP A 25 -10.23 35.61 41.17
CA ASP A 25 -9.48 35.83 39.93
C ASP A 25 -8.37 34.77 39.74
N ASN A 26 -7.68 34.37 40.81
CA ASN A 26 -6.67 33.31 40.76
C ASN A 26 -7.28 31.92 40.46
N LEU A 27 -8.55 31.72 40.85
CA LEU A 27 -9.28 30.48 40.55
C LEU A 27 -9.70 30.41 39.08
N ALA A 28 -10.09 31.55 38.50
CA ALA A 28 -10.42 31.65 37.07
C ALA A 28 -9.17 31.38 36.21
N GLU A 29 -8.04 31.97 36.56
CA GLU A 29 -6.76 31.76 35.86
C GLU A 29 -6.30 30.30 35.91
N LEU A 30 -6.44 29.64 37.07
CA LEU A 30 -6.12 28.22 37.24
C LEU A 30 -7.06 27.30 36.45
N SER A 31 -8.35 27.67 36.36
CA SER A 31 -9.35 26.97 35.55
C SER A 31 -9.01 27.07 34.06
N ASP A 32 -8.66 28.25 33.58
CA ASP A 32 -8.27 28.48 32.19
C ASP A 32 -7.00 27.71 31.84
N GLU A 33 -6.00 27.68 32.72
CA GLU A 33 -4.79 26.87 32.54
C GLU A 33 -5.12 25.36 32.45
N CYS A 34 -6.04 24.88 33.30
CA CYS A 34 -6.49 23.48 33.26
C CYS A 34 -7.23 23.14 31.96
N LEU A 35 -8.08 24.04 31.48
CA LEU A 35 -8.79 23.89 30.21
C LEU A 35 -7.81 23.87 29.04
N GLU A 36 -6.82 24.76 29.04
CA GLU A 36 -5.81 24.83 27.98
C GLU A 36 -4.91 23.58 27.97
N ARG A 37 -4.49 23.08 29.15
CA ARG A 37 -3.76 21.81 29.27
C ARG A 37 -4.59 20.62 28.77
N THR A 38 -5.90 20.60 29.07
CA THR A 38 -6.81 19.55 28.61
C THR A 38 -6.99 19.59 27.10
N LEU A 39 -7.15 20.79 26.53
CA LEU A 39 -7.28 21.03 25.10
C LEU A 39 -6.00 20.62 24.35
N ASN A 40 -4.82 20.92 24.89
CA ASN A 40 -3.55 20.45 24.34
C ASN A 40 -3.40 18.93 24.39
N ARG A 41 -3.84 18.28 25.47
CA ARG A 41 -3.86 16.80 25.55
C ARG A 41 -4.78 16.20 24.50
N LEU A 42 -5.97 16.76 24.30
CA LEU A 42 -6.92 16.32 23.27
C LEU A 42 -6.33 16.47 21.85
N LYS A 43 -5.68 17.60 21.57
CA LYS A 43 -4.94 17.79 20.31
C LYS A 43 -3.87 16.73 20.11
N ASN A 44 -3.07 16.45 21.13
CA ASN A 44 -2.02 15.43 21.06
C ASN A 44 -2.59 14.02 20.82
N ILE A 45 -3.70 13.67 21.49
CA ILE A 45 -4.39 12.39 21.28
C ILE A 45 -4.91 12.28 19.85
N ASN A 46 -5.52 13.33 19.32
CA ASN A 46 -6.00 13.35 17.94
C ASN A 46 -4.85 13.25 16.93
N SER A 47 -3.74 13.96 17.14
CA SER A 47 -2.54 13.82 16.31
C SER A 47 -1.99 12.39 16.35
N LEU A 48 -1.93 11.75 17.53
CA LEU A 48 -1.51 10.35 17.65
C LEU A 48 -2.47 9.40 16.94
N ARG A 49 -3.78 9.65 17.01
CA ARG A 49 -4.80 8.90 16.28
C ARG A 49 -4.59 9.03 14.77
N ASP A 50 -4.34 10.24 14.27
CA ASP A 50 -4.11 10.49 12.86
C ASP A 50 -2.82 9.82 12.35
N GLU A 51 -1.75 9.85 13.15
CA GLU A 51 -0.52 9.11 12.83
C GLU A 51 -0.70 7.59 12.88
N LEU A 52 -1.48 7.06 13.83
CA LEU A 52 -1.86 5.64 13.88
C LEU A 52 -2.68 5.21 12.67
N ILE A 53 -3.56 6.08 12.16
CA ILE A 53 -4.32 5.84 10.92
C ILE A 53 -3.39 5.81 9.70
N LYS A 54 -2.31 6.59 9.70
CA LYS A 54 -1.30 6.60 8.62
C LYS A 54 -0.34 5.41 8.68
N LEU A 55 -0.18 4.78 9.84
CA LEU A 55 0.65 3.59 9.97
C LEU A 55 0.03 2.45 9.15
N ASN A 56 0.76 1.96 8.15
CA ASN A 56 0.43 0.68 7.51
C ASN A 56 0.45 -0.40 8.58
N LEU A 57 -0.72 -0.90 8.96
CA LEU A 57 -0.92 -1.91 9.99
C LEU A 57 -0.15 -3.22 9.73
N ASN A 58 0.41 -3.39 8.52
CA ASN A 58 1.28 -4.49 8.15
C ASN A 58 2.38 -4.04 7.16
N PRO A 59 3.49 -3.44 7.63
CA PRO A 59 4.56 -2.97 6.75
C PRO A 59 5.30 -4.13 6.07
N GLU A 60 5.41 -5.29 6.72
CA GLU A 60 5.97 -6.51 6.15
C GLU A 60 5.14 -7.01 4.97
N GLY A 61 3.82 -7.09 5.15
CA GLY A 61 2.89 -7.50 4.10
C GLY A 61 2.89 -6.54 2.92
N LEU A 62 2.98 -5.23 3.17
CA LEU A 62 3.09 -4.23 2.10
C LEU A 62 4.41 -4.37 1.34
N PHE A 63 5.53 -4.53 2.04
CA PHE A 63 6.83 -4.73 1.42
C PHE A 63 6.85 -5.99 0.56
N TYR A 64 6.33 -7.10 1.10
CA TYR A 64 6.21 -8.36 0.36
C TYR A 64 5.30 -8.22 -0.86
N PHE A 65 4.14 -7.55 -0.73
CA PHE A 65 3.26 -7.32 -1.86
C PHE A 65 3.96 -6.54 -2.98
N ASN A 66 4.63 -5.43 -2.64
CA ASN A 66 5.25 -4.57 -3.65
C ASN A 66 6.44 -5.21 -4.37
N ASN A 67 7.22 -6.05 -3.67
CA ASN A 67 8.45 -6.62 -4.23
C ASN A 67 8.27 -8.03 -4.80
N ASP A 68 7.39 -8.85 -4.21
CA ASP A 68 7.26 -10.27 -4.57
C ASP A 68 5.97 -10.60 -5.33
N VAL A 69 4.86 -9.90 -5.05
CA VAL A 69 3.54 -10.22 -5.63
C VAL A 69 3.25 -9.32 -6.83
N TYR A 70 3.40 -8.01 -6.66
CA TYR A 70 3.02 -7.02 -7.66
C TYR A 70 3.78 -7.18 -8.98
N PRO A 71 5.11 -7.42 -9.01
CA PRO A 71 5.83 -7.60 -10.27
C PRO A 71 5.33 -8.81 -11.05
N LEU A 72 5.11 -9.96 -10.37
CA LEU A 72 4.59 -11.17 -11.01
C LEU A 72 3.17 -10.96 -11.57
N MET A 73 2.30 -10.32 -10.78
CA MET A 73 0.95 -10.00 -11.21
C MET A 73 0.94 -9.03 -12.40
N TYR A 74 1.80 -8.01 -12.38
CA TYR A 74 1.94 -7.06 -13.46
C TYR A 74 2.43 -7.75 -14.74
N THR A 75 3.49 -8.55 -14.67
CA THR A 75 4.04 -9.29 -15.80
C THR A 75 3.00 -10.25 -16.39
N LEU A 76 2.28 -11.01 -15.56
CA LEU A 76 1.21 -11.91 -16.01
C LEU A 76 0.11 -11.16 -16.76
N THR A 77 -0.31 -10.00 -16.23
CA THR A 77 -1.34 -9.16 -16.85
C THR A 77 -0.87 -8.63 -18.20
N SER A 78 0.37 -8.14 -18.28
CA SER A 78 0.96 -7.63 -19.52
C SER A 78 1.09 -8.72 -20.59
N LEU A 79 1.60 -9.90 -20.23
CA LEU A 79 1.75 -11.03 -21.16
C LEU A 79 0.39 -11.52 -21.66
N SER A 80 -0.58 -11.69 -20.75
CA SER A 80 -1.95 -12.10 -21.11
C SER A 80 -2.61 -11.11 -22.07
N THR A 81 -2.44 -9.82 -21.82
CA THR A 81 -2.96 -8.75 -22.70
C THR A 81 -2.28 -8.78 -24.07
N THR A 82 -0.97 -8.96 -24.11
CA THR A 82 -0.22 -9.10 -25.37
C THR A 82 -0.67 -10.32 -26.17
N SER A 83 -0.82 -11.47 -25.52
CA SER A 83 -1.32 -12.72 -26.12
C SER A 83 -2.70 -12.52 -26.74
N LEU A 84 -3.63 -11.86 -26.01
CA LEU A 84 -4.96 -11.54 -26.51
C LEU A 84 -4.94 -10.62 -27.73
N ASN A 85 -4.11 -9.58 -27.70
CA ASN A 85 -3.97 -8.64 -28.81
C ASN A 85 -3.40 -9.32 -30.06
N LEU A 86 -2.35 -10.14 -29.89
CA LEU A 86 -1.77 -10.91 -30.99
C LEU A 86 -2.79 -11.90 -31.58
N SER A 87 -3.57 -12.57 -30.75
CA SER A 87 -4.62 -13.50 -31.17
C SER A 87 -5.69 -12.78 -31.99
N SER A 88 -6.14 -11.62 -31.52
CA SER A 88 -7.11 -10.78 -32.21
C SER A 88 -6.58 -10.31 -33.58
N SER A 89 -5.33 -9.83 -33.63
CA SER A 89 -4.69 -9.44 -34.88
C SER A 89 -4.51 -10.60 -35.85
N ALA A 90 -4.08 -11.78 -35.37
CA ALA A 90 -3.93 -12.98 -36.18
C ALA A 90 -5.27 -13.44 -36.77
N SER A 91 -6.36 -13.35 -35.99
CA SER A 91 -7.71 -13.66 -36.45
C SER A 91 -8.17 -12.72 -37.57
N ILE A 92 -7.98 -11.41 -37.40
CA ILE A 92 -8.32 -10.41 -38.43
C ILE A 92 -7.52 -10.68 -39.71
N LEU A 93 -6.21 -10.91 -39.59
CA LEU A 93 -5.32 -11.12 -40.73
C LEU A 93 -5.61 -12.43 -41.46
N SER A 94 -6.05 -13.47 -40.75
CA SER A 94 -6.44 -14.76 -41.33
C SER A 94 -7.67 -14.64 -42.23
N ASN A 95 -8.55 -13.68 -41.95
CA ASN A 95 -9.79 -13.45 -42.69
C ASN A 95 -9.67 -12.35 -43.76
N ALA A 96 -8.50 -11.74 -43.93
CA ALA A 96 -8.29 -10.66 -44.89
C ALA A 96 -8.18 -11.21 -46.32
N VAL A 97 -9.15 -10.86 -47.17
CA VAL A 97 -9.31 -11.37 -48.56
C VAL A 97 -8.11 -11.08 -49.48
N TYR A 98 -7.32 -10.06 -49.17
CA TYR A 98 -6.21 -9.58 -50.01
C TYR A 98 -4.82 -10.08 -49.58
N LEU A 99 -4.72 -10.82 -48.47
CA LEU A 99 -3.44 -11.36 -47.98
C LEU A 99 -3.27 -12.82 -48.39
N LYS A 100 -2.14 -13.13 -49.02
CA LYS A 100 -1.77 -14.53 -49.26
C LYS A 100 -1.37 -15.15 -47.91
N PRO A 101 -1.88 -16.35 -47.56
CA PRO A 101 -1.59 -17.01 -46.28
C PRO A 101 -0.09 -17.26 -45.99
N LYS A 102 0.76 -17.27 -47.03
CA LYS A 102 2.20 -17.48 -46.90
C LYS A 102 2.97 -16.20 -46.53
N ASP A 103 2.39 -15.03 -46.76
CA ASP A 103 3.05 -13.73 -46.54
C ASP A 103 2.70 -13.13 -45.16
N SER A 104 1.70 -13.68 -44.48
CA SER A 104 1.06 -13.04 -43.32
C SER A 104 1.71 -13.36 -41.96
N LYS A 105 2.78 -14.17 -41.89
CA LYS A 105 3.46 -14.63 -40.64
C LYS A 105 2.52 -15.11 -39.52
N ILE A 106 1.25 -15.41 -39.83
CA ILE A 106 0.20 -15.76 -38.86
C ILE A 106 0.58 -17.01 -38.07
N LYS A 107 1.19 -17.99 -38.74
CA LYS A 107 1.68 -19.22 -38.08
C LYS A 107 2.72 -18.92 -37.01
N ASP A 108 3.64 -17.98 -37.27
CA ASP A 108 4.68 -17.60 -36.32
C ASP A 108 4.06 -16.86 -35.12
N THR A 109 3.08 -15.98 -35.38
CA THR A 109 2.32 -15.30 -34.34
C THR A 109 1.54 -16.28 -33.45
N LEU A 110 0.88 -17.28 -34.04
CA LEU A 110 0.19 -18.32 -33.29
C LEU A 110 1.16 -19.14 -32.42
N LYS A 111 2.34 -19.47 -32.95
CA LYS A 111 3.39 -20.14 -32.16
C LYS A 111 3.83 -19.27 -30.97
N LEU A 112 4.08 -17.99 -31.19
CA LEU A 112 4.44 -17.05 -30.12
C LEU A 112 3.35 -16.95 -29.05
N ILE A 113 2.07 -16.96 -29.43
CA ILE A 113 0.95 -16.97 -28.48
C ILE A 113 1.00 -18.20 -27.56
N TYR A 114 1.30 -19.38 -28.11
CA TYR A 114 1.46 -20.59 -27.30
C TYR A 114 2.64 -20.46 -26.32
N GLU A 115 3.80 -19.98 -26.79
CA GLU A 115 4.98 -19.75 -25.94
C GLU A 115 4.70 -18.73 -24.82
N ILE A 116 3.95 -17.66 -25.11
CA ILE A 116 3.52 -16.68 -24.09
C ILE A 116 2.58 -17.34 -23.07
N ASN A 117 1.64 -18.17 -23.53
CA ASN A 117 0.69 -18.84 -22.64
C ASN A 117 1.39 -19.83 -21.69
N GLU A 118 2.40 -20.56 -22.16
CA GLU A 118 3.25 -21.40 -21.31
C GLU A 118 3.95 -20.56 -20.23
N GLN A 119 4.55 -19.42 -20.60
CA GLN A 119 5.16 -18.51 -19.63
C GLN A 119 4.15 -17.92 -18.63
N CYS A 120 2.93 -17.62 -19.07
CA CYS A 120 1.85 -17.18 -18.18
C CYS A 120 1.50 -18.25 -17.14
N GLU A 121 1.52 -19.53 -17.51
CA GLU A 121 1.26 -20.64 -16.58
C GLU A 121 2.34 -20.73 -15.50
N ASP A 122 3.62 -20.63 -15.88
CA ASP A 122 4.74 -20.62 -14.93
C ASP A 122 4.66 -19.44 -13.94
N ILE A 123 4.35 -18.24 -14.44
CA ILE A 123 4.18 -17.05 -13.62
C ILE A 123 2.97 -17.20 -12.69
N TYR A 124 1.84 -17.71 -13.21
CA TYR A 124 0.63 -17.94 -12.42
C TYR A 124 0.88 -18.92 -11.27
N ASN A 125 1.55 -20.03 -11.55
CA ASN A 125 1.91 -21.02 -10.55
C ASN A 125 2.76 -20.41 -9.43
N THR A 126 3.77 -19.61 -9.79
CA THR A 126 4.60 -18.90 -8.82
C THR A 126 3.79 -17.88 -8.01
N LEU A 127 2.96 -17.08 -8.69
CA LEU A 127 2.13 -16.04 -8.08
C LEU A 127 1.16 -16.63 -7.05
N LYS A 128 0.59 -17.81 -7.31
CA LYS A 128 -0.28 -18.52 -6.38
C LYS A 128 0.38 -18.73 -5.02
N TYR A 129 1.61 -19.26 -4.99
CA TYR A 129 2.36 -19.46 -3.74
C TYR A 129 2.69 -18.15 -3.02
N LYS A 130 3.01 -17.10 -3.79
CA LYS A 130 3.28 -15.77 -3.23
C LYS A 130 2.03 -15.15 -2.60
N ILE A 131 0.86 -15.31 -3.23
CA ILE A 131 -0.43 -14.86 -2.67
C ILE A 131 -0.76 -15.62 -1.38
N ASP A 132 -0.59 -16.95 -1.35
CA ASP A 132 -0.81 -17.74 -0.14
C ASP A 132 0.09 -17.27 1.02
N THR A 133 1.34 -16.94 0.71
CA THR A 133 2.29 -16.37 1.69
C THR A 133 1.83 -15.00 2.19
N LEU A 134 1.39 -14.11 1.30
CA LEU A 134 0.86 -12.79 1.67
C LEU A 134 -0.36 -12.91 2.59
N ILE A 135 -1.27 -13.85 2.32
CA ILE A 135 -2.42 -14.13 3.17
C ILE A 135 -1.95 -14.58 4.56
N CYS A 136 -0.95 -15.45 4.65
CA CYS A 136 -0.36 -15.85 5.93
C CYS A 136 0.26 -14.67 6.70
N ILE A 137 1.01 -13.79 6.02
CA ILE A 137 1.57 -12.56 6.63
C ILE A 137 0.44 -11.67 7.16
N SER A 138 -0.63 -11.49 6.39
CA SER A 138 -1.78 -10.66 6.80
C SER A 138 -2.52 -11.18 8.03
N LYS A 139 -2.54 -12.51 8.23
CA LYS A 139 -3.19 -13.15 9.39
C LYS A 139 -2.37 -13.03 10.67
N LYS A 140 -1.03 -12.93 10.58
CA LYS A 140 -0.14 -12.76 11.74
C LYS A 140 -0.17 -11.35 12.34
N SER A 141 -0.57 -10.36 11.55
CA SER A 141 -0.62 -8.95 11.98
C SER A 141 -1.94 -8.54 12.65
N LYS A 142 -2.86 -9.48 12.90
CA LYS A 142 -4.09 -9.29 13.69
C LYS A 142 -3.88 -9.79 15.11
#